data_AF-A0A6C0AD24-F1
#
_entry.id   AF-A0A6C0AD24-F1
#
_cell.length_a   1.000
_cell.length_b   1.000
_cell.length_c   1.000
_cell.angle_alpha   90.00
_cell.angle_beta   90.00
_cell.angle_gamma   90.00
#
_symmetry.space_group_name_H-M   'P 1'
#
loop_
_entity.id
_entity.type
_entity.pdbx_description
1 polymer ?
#
loop_
_entity_poly.entity_id
_entity_poly.type
_entity_poly.pdbx_seq_one_letter_code
_entity_poly.pdbx_strand_id
1 'polypeptide(L)'
;MITVYILKLETDKYYIGRTTKNVYERVLDHSKGEAGYWTKIYKPKELIDFKPNADKFDVDLYVKKYMDKYGINNVRGGTYSSPKLTNEKYNVLREELANANFEKVKKARSKVYNKQVTKIIQPNLDKKEQECTIM
;
A
#
# COMPACT_ATOMS: atom_id res chain seq x y z
N MET A 1 -8.23 20.46 10.40
CA MET A 1 -7.95 19.65 9.19
C MET A 1 -6.90 18.61 9.55
N ILE A 2 -7.08 17.35 9.13
CA ILE A 2 -6.13 16.27 9.44
C ILE A 2 -5.22 16.07 8.22
N THR A 3 -3.93 15.90 8.49
CA THR A 3 -2.92 15.57 7.48
C THR A 3 -2.28 14.23 7.85
N VAL A 4 -2.31 13.28 6.93
CA VAL A 4 -1.52 12.03 7.05
C VAL A 4 -0.13 12.30 6.50
N TYR A 5 0.91 11.81 7.17
CA TYR A 5 2.29 11.96 6.73
C TYR A 5 3.04 10.63 6.82
N ILE A 6 4.04 10.49 5.96
CA ILE A 6 4.78 9.26 5.77
C ILE A 6 6.27 9.56 5.89
N LEU A 7 6.92 8.95 6.87
CA LEU A 7 8.34 9.11 7.14
C LEU A 7 9.11 7.86 6.73
N LYS A 8 10.24 8.07 6.05
CA LYS A 8 11.34 7.10 5.99
C LYS A 8 12.19 7.28 7.24
N LEU A 9 12.51 6.18 7.91
CA LEU A 9 13.36 6.15 9.08
C LEU A 9 14.67 5.40 8.76
N GLU A 10 15.58 5.39 9.72
CA GLU A 10 16.76 4.53 9.70
C GLU A 10 16.41 3.04 9.56
N THR A 11 17.38 2.26 9.06
CA THR A 11 17.27 0.80 8.88
C THR A 11 16.08 0.36 8.01
N ASP A 12 15.74 1.18 7.01
CA ASP A 12 14.61 0.97 6.08
C ASP A 12 13.28 0.70 6.78
N LYS A 13 13.05 1.43 7.88
CA LYS A 13 11.78 1.45 8.60
C LYS A 13 10.93 2.63 8.17
N TYR A 14 9.63 2.52 8.36
CA TYR A 14 8.67 3.54 7.97
C TYR A 14 7.70 3.85 9.10
N TYR A 15 7.29 5.11 9.18
CA TYR A 15 6.25 5.56 10.10
C TYR A 15 5.18 6.35 9.37
N ILE A 16 3.92 5.99 9.62
CA ILE A 16 2.76 6.72 9.10
C ILE A 16 2.02 7.31 10.29
N GLY A 17 1.86 8.63 10.28
CA GLY A 17 1.16 9.34 11.33
C GLY A 17 0.08 10.25 10.78
N ARG A 18 -0.66 10.85 11.69
CA ARG A 18 -1.54 11.98 11.39
C ARG A 18 -1.25 13.16 12.31
N THR A 19 -1.52 14.35 11.83
CA THR A 19 -1.35 15.59 12.57
C THR A 19 -2.43 16.60 12.19
N THR A 20 -2.82 17.43 13.15
CA THR A 20 -3.65 18.62 12.92
C THR A 20 -2.81 19.90 12.80
N LYS A 21 -1.54 19.85 13.21
CA LYS A 21 -0.57 20.94 13.06
C LYS A 21 0.19 20.85 11.73
N ASN A 22 1.07 21.81 11.48
CA ASN A 22 1.97 21.80 10.33
C ASN A 22 2.78 20.48 10.29
N VAL A 23 2.88 19.87 9.10
CA VAL A 23 3.57 18.58 8.94
C VAL A 23 5.06 18.67 9.26
N TYR A 24 5.73 19.76 8.87
CA TYR A 24 7.16 19.95 9.12
C TYR A 24 7.47 20.10 10.61
N GLU A 25 6.63 20.85 11.35
CA GLU A 25 6.72 20.91 12.80
C GLU A 25 6.56 19.53 13.44
N ARG A 26 5.64 18.71 12.91
CA ARG A 26 5.46 17.34 13.40
C ARG A 26 6.67 16.47 13.13
N VAL A 27 7.28 16.58 11.95
CA VAL A 27 8.52 15.88 11.63
C VAL A 27 9.64 16.30 12.59
N LEU A 28 9.75 17.60 12.90
CA LEU A 28 10.73 18.10 13.86
C LEU A 28 10.55 17.51 15.26
N ASP A 29 9.32 17.37 15.78
CA ASP A 29 9.11 16.67 17.05
C ASP A 29 9.66 15.24 17.02
N HIS A 30 9.44 14.52 15.92
CA HIS A 30 9.92 13.15 15.76
C HIS A 30 11.46 13.12 15.74
N SER A 31 12.10 14.05 15.04
CA SER A 31 13.56 14.18 15.01
C SER A 31 14.15 14.47 16.39
N LYS A 32 13.48 15.33 17.18
CA LYS A 32 13.86 15.61 18.58
C LYS A 32 13.56 14.45 19.54
N GLY A 33 12.83 13.43 19.09
CA GLY A 33 12.40 12.32 19.95
C GLY A 33 11.26 12.71 20.90
N GLU A 34 10.55 13.79 20.65
CA GLU A 34 9.39 14.23 21.44
C GLU A 34 8.10 13.53 20.98
N ALA A 35 8.17 12.79 19.88
CA ALA A 35 7.03 12.16 19.24
C ALA A 35 7.29 10.72 18.84
N GLY A 36 6.32 9.84 19.10
CA GLY A 36 6.25 8.46 18.60
C GLY A 36 7.35 7.55 19.15
N TYR A 37 6.97 6.41 19.76
CA TYR A 37 7.97 5.46 20.25
C TYR A 37 8.80 4.84 19.12
N TRP A 38 8.17 4.51 17.99
CA TRP A 38 8.86 3.91 16.84
C TRP A 38 9.95 4.83 16.26
N THR A 39 9.67 6.13 16.17
CA THR A 39 10.60 7.17 15.69
C THR A 39 11.66 7.57 16.71
N LYS A 40 11.47 7.21 17.99
CA LYS A 40 12.54 7.28 19.00
C LYS A 40 13.60 6.19 18.77
N ILE A 41 13.15 4.98 18.40
CA ILE A 41 14.04 3.86 18.09
C ILE A 41 14.76 4.08 16.75
N TYR A 42 14.02 4.46 15.72
CA TYR A 42 14.54 4.66 14.36
C TYR A 42 14.37 6.12 13.96
N LYS A 43 15.47 6.87 13.82
CA LYS A 43 15.37 8.31 13.58
C LYS A 43 14.78 8.60 12.19
N PRO A 44 13.93 9.64 12.06
CA PRO A 44 13.47 10.09 10.75
C PRO A 44 14.63 10.50 9.85
N LYS A 45 14.62 9.99 8.61
CA LYS A 45 15.55 10.38 7.55
C LYS A 45 14.89 11.33 6.55
N GLU A 46 13.63 11.08 6.22
CA GLU A 46 12.97 11.76 5.10
C GLU A 46 11.46 11.80 5.29
N LEU A 47 10.82 12.92 4.96
CA LEU A 47 9.38 13.01 4.75
C LEU A 47 9.09 12.59 3.31
N ILE A 48 8.61 11.36 3.11
CA ILE A 48 8.35 10.80 1.78
C ILE A 48 7.15 11.48 1.13
N ASP A 49 6.08 11.68 1.89
CA ASP A 49 4.81 12.18 1.37
C ASP A 49 3.91 12.67 2.52
N PHE A 50 2.96 13.53 2.19
CA PHE A 50 1.87 13.91 3.09
C PHE A 50 0.58 14.19 2.32
N LYS A 51 -0.56 13.87 2.94
CA LYS A 51 -1.90 13.98 2.38
C LYS A 51 -2.74 14.90 3.26
N PRO A 52 -2.94 16.17 2.88
CA PRO A 52 -3.86 17.06 3.58
C PRO A 52 -5.32 16.63 3.34
N ASN A 53 -6.25 17.11 4.18
CA ASN A 53 -7.68 16.75 4.12
C ASN A 53 -7.95 15.25 4.25
N ALA A 54 -7.11 14.54 5.01
CA ALA A 54 -7.28 13.11 5.20
C ALA A 54 -8.43 12.80 6.17
N ASP A 55 -9.06 11.66 5.97
CA ASP A 55 -10.02 11.10 6.91
C ASP A 55 -9.32 10.34 8.06
N LYS A 56 -10.05 10.11 9.16
CA LYS A 56 -9.56 9.36 10.32
C LYS A 56 -9.09 7.93 9.96
N PHE A 57 -9.64 7.31 8.92
CA PHE A 57 -9.30 5.95 8.48
C PHE A 57 -8.07 5.89 7.57
N ASP A 58 -7.65 7.01 6.98
CA ASP A 58 -6.58 7.03 5.98
C ASP A 58 -5.23 6.56 6.54
N VAL A 59 -4.94 6.84 7.81
CA VAL A 59 -3.68 6.41 8.44
C VAL A 59 -3.51 4.89 8.32
N ASP A 60 -4.51 4.12 8.76
CA ASP A 60 -4.42 2.66 8.76
C ASP A 60 -4.41 2.11 7.33
N LEU A 61 -5.12 2.76 6.40
CA LEU A 61 -5.03 2.45 4.97
C LEU A 61 -3.60 2.59 4.44
N TYR A 62 -2.93 3.71 4.71
CA TYR A 62 -1.55 3.95 4.27
C TYR A 62 -0.56 3.04 4.99
N VAL A 63 -0.76 2.74 6.28
CA VAL A 63 0.04 1.74 7.00
C VAL A 63 -0.03 0.40 6.28
N LYS A 64 -1.22 -0.12 5.97
CA LYS A 64 -1.37 -1.41 5.28
C LYS A 64 -0.76 -1.39 3.87
N LYS A 65 -0.94 -0.30 3.10
CA LYS A 65 -0.29 -0.13 1.79
C LYS A 65 1.24 -0.18 1.89
N TYR A 66 1.82 0.45 2.91
CA TYR A 66 3.27 0.44 3.12
C TYR A 66 3.75 -0.90 3.67
N MET A 67 2.96 -1.59 4.49
CA MET A 67 3.24 -2.96 4.95
C MET A 67 3.25 -3.96 3.79
N ASP A 68 2.33 -3.83 2.82
CA ASP A 68 2.33 -4.62 1.58
C ASP A 68 3.62 -4.40 0.79
N LYS A 69 4.08 -3.14 0.71
CA LYS A 69 5.25 -2.74 -0.08
C LYS A 69 6.59 -3.09 0.57
N TYR A 70 6.73 -2.87 1.88
CA TYR A 70 8.01 -2.93 2.59
C TYR A 70 8.06 -4.02 3.67
N GLY A 71 6.97 -4.77 3.86
CA GLY A 71 6.84 -5.82 4.86
C GLY A 71 6.24 -5.33 6.18
N ILE A 72 5.38 -6.17 6.78
CA ILE A 72 4.64 -5.87 8.01
C ILE A 72 5.55 -5.43 9.15
N ASN A 73 6.75 -6.00 9.27
CA ASN A 73 7.67 -5.69 10.37
C ASN A 73 8.42 -4.36 10.21
N ASN A 74 8.40 -3.76 9.03
CA ASN A 74 9.15 -2.54 8.73
C ASN A 74 8.32 -1.26 8.87
N VAL A 75 7.03 -1.37 9.14
CA VAL A 75 6.09 -0.23 9.09
C VAL A 75 5.27 -0.16 10.36
N ARG A 76 5.18 1.03 10.95
CA ARG A 76 4.31 1.30 12.11
C ARG A 76 3.54 2.60 11.90
N GLY A 77 2.44 2.76 12.63
CA GLY A 77 1.57 3.91 12.49
C GLY A 77 0.14 3.59 12.88
N GLY A 78 -0.68 4.62 13.11
CA GLY A 78 -2.10 4.46 13.45
C GLY A 78 -2.34 3.41 14.53
N THR A 79 -3.24 2.45 14.27
CA THR A 79 -3.58 1.32 15.16
C THR A 79 -2.39 0.39 15.43
N TYR A 80 -1.39 0.40 14.56
CA TYR A 80 -0.19 -0.44 14.61
C TYR A 80 1.04 0.37 14.98
N SER A 81 0.93 1.32 15.92
CA SER A 81 2.05 2.15 16.38
C SER A 81 2.99 1.46 17.35
N SER A 82 2.55 0.35 17.97
CA SER A 82 3.35 -0.42 18.93
C SER A 82 4.56 -1.07 18.24
N PRO A 83 5.77 -0.99 18.81
CA PRO A 83 6.98 -1.52 18.17
C PRO A 83 6.90 -3.02 17.91
N LYS A 84 6.47 -3.76 18.94
CA LYS A 84 6.22 -5.18 18.86
C LYS A 84 4.75 -5.41 18.50
N LEU A 85 4.55 -6.09 17.39
CA LEU A 85 3.24 -6.57 16.98
C LEU A 85 2.99 -7.93 17.64
N THR A 86 1.78 -8.19 18.12
CA THR A 86 1.42 -9.54 18.59
C THR A 86 1.35 -10.49 17.41
N ASN A 87 1.59 -11.78 17.64
CA ASN A 87 1.49 -12.80 16.59
C ASN A 87 0.10 -12.84 15.96
N GLU A 88 -0.95 -12.64 16.76
CA GLU A 88 -2.33 -12.53 16.29
C GLU A 88 -2.51 -11.38 15.29
N LYS A 89 -2.09 -10.15 15.65
CA LYS A 89 -2.19 -8.99 14.76
C LYS A 89 -1.34 -9.18 13.50
N TYR A 90 -0.18 -9.81 13.63
CA TYR A 90 0.68 -10.12 12.49
C TYR A 90 -0.01 -11.07 11.51
N ASN A 91 -0.62 -12.16 12.02
CA ASN A 91 -1.31 -13.15 11.21
C ASN A 91 -2.52 -12.54 10.50
N VAL A 92 -3.32 -11.74 11.20
CA VAL A 92 -4.46 -11.02 10.59
C VAL A 92 -3.98 -10.10 9.46
N LEU A 93 -2.97 -9.27 9.71
CA LEU A 93 -2.42 -8.39 8.65
C LEU A 93 -1.87 -9.18 7.46
N ARG A 94 -1.19 -10.31 7.73
CA ARG A 94 -0.66 -11.18 6.68
C ARG A 94 -1.78 -11.71 5.79
N GLU A 95 -2.88 -12.18 6.39
CA GLU A 95 -4.04 -12.69 5.67
C GLU A 95 -4.75 -11.58 4.88
N GLU A 96 -4.98 -10.42 5.49
CA GLU A 96 -5.58 -9.26 4.82
C GLU A 96 -4.79 -8.85 3.57
N LEU A 97 -3.46 -8.74 3.69
CA LEU A 97 -2.59 -8.32 2.59
C LEU A 97 -2.50 -9.39 1.50
N ALA A 98 -2.47 -10.68 1.87
CA ALA A 98 -2.50 -11.77 0.91
C ALA A 98 -3.80 -11.76 0.08
N ASN A 99 -4.94 -11.57 0.73
CA ASN A 99 -6.25 -11.50 0.07
C ASN A 99 -6.37 -10.28 -0.85
N ALA A 100 -5.87 -9.12 -0.44
CA ALA A 100 -5.85 -7.92 -1.27
C ALA A 100 -5.06 -8.11 -2.58
N ASN A 101 -4.03 -8.97 -2.57
CA ASN A 101 -3.23 -9.29 -3.75
C ASN A 101 -3.83 -10.40 -4.61
N PHE A 102 -4.60 -11.34 -4.04
CA PHE A 102 -5.30 -12.37 -4.79
C PHE A 102 -6.23 -11.77 -5.86
N GLU A 103 -6.94 -10.69 -5.52
CA GLU A 103 -7.81 -9.98 -6.47
C GLU A 103 -7.02 -9.34 -7.63
N LYS A 104 -5.83 -8.80 -7.37
CA LYS A 104 -4.95 -8.28 -8.43
C LYS A 104 -4.50 -9.41 -9.36
N VAL A 105 -4.10 -10.55 -8.79
CA VAL A 105 -3.66 -11.72 -9.56
C VAL A 105 -4.80 -12.33 -10.39
N LYS A 106 -6.01 -12.45 -9.82
CA LYS A 106 -7.20 -12.95 -10.52
C LYS A 106 -7.57 -12.05 -11.71
N LYS A 107 -7.56 -10.73 -11.52
CA LYS A 107 -7.78 -9.75 -12.61
C LYS A 107 -6.70 -9.84 -13.68
N ALA A 108 -5.43 -9.96 -13.30
CA ALA A 108 -4.33 -10.13 -14.24
C ALA A 108 -4.47 -11.43 -15.06
N ARG A 109 -4.81 -12.56 -14.42
CA ARG A 109 -5.04 -13.85 -15.08
C ARG A 109 -6.21 -13.80 -16.05
N SER A 110 -7.35 -13.22 -15.65
CA SER A 110 -8.51 -13.04 -16.54
C SER A 110 -8.17 -12.19 -17.77
N LYS A 111 -7.41 -11.10 -17.59
CA LYS A 111 -6.96 -10.25 -18.70
C LYS A 111 -6.03 -10.99 -19.67
N VAL A 112 -5.12 -11.83 -19.15
CA VAL A 112 -4.23 -12.67 -19.98
C VAL A 112 -5.03 -13.71 -20.75
N TYR A 113 -5.96 -14.42 -20.09
CA TYR A 113 -6.84 -15.39 -20.74
C TYR A 113 -7.66 -14.74 -21.86
N ASN A 114 -8.33 -13.61 -21.57
CA ASN A 114 -9.12 -12.90 -22.57
C ASN A 114 -8.27 -12.43 -23.77
N LYS A 115 -7.03 -11.97 -23.53
CA LYS A 115 -6.09 -11.61 -24.60
C LYS A 115 -5.64 -12.81 -25.45
N GLN A 116 -5.48 -13.98 -24.85
CA GLN A 116 -5.15 -15.21 -25.58
C GLN A 116 -6.34 -15.68 -26.42
N VAL A 117 -7.53 -15.67 -25.84
CA VAL A 117 -8.77 -16.05 -26.51
C VAL A 117 -9.05 -15.14 -27.71
N THR A 118 -8.94 -13.81 -27.56
CA THR A 118 -9.15 -12.89 -28.70
C THR A 118 -8.14 -13.10 -29.82
N LYS A 119 -6.88 -13.44 -29.50
CA LYS A 119 -5.84 -13.73 -30.48
C LYS A 119 -6.11 -15.01 -31.29
N ILE A 120 -6.89 -15.95 -30.75
CA ILE A 120 -7.26 -17.20 -31.42
C ILE A 120 -8.56 -17.03 -32.22
N ILE A 121 -9.51 -16.26 -31.69
CA ILE A 121 -10.84 -16.12 -32.28
C ILE A 121 -10.85 -15.16 -33.47
N GLN A 122 -10.16 -14.01 -33.40
CA GLN A 122 -10.16 -13.01 -34.49
C GLN A 122 -9.74 -13.60 -35.85
N PRO A 123 -8.61 -14.33 -35.97
CA PRO A 123 -8.20 -14.90 -37.25
C PRO A 123 -9.13 -15.98 -37.79
N ASN A 124 -9.91 -16.64 -36.93
CA ASN A 124 -10.86 -17.69 -37.32
C ASN A 124 -12.22 -17.10 -37.74
N LEU A 125 -12.61 -15.94 -37.21
CA LEU A 125 -13.77 -15.19 -37.70
C LEU A 125 -13.49 -14.58 -39.08
N ASP A 126 -12.32 -13.95 -39.25
CA ASP A 126 -11.94 -13.32 -40.53
C ASP A 126 -11.89 -14.33 -41.70
N LYS A 127 -11.40 -15.55 -41.43
CA LYS A 127 -11.39 -16.64 -42.43
C LYS A 127 -12.80 -17.12 -42.80
N LYS A 128 -13.70 -17.20 -41.82
CA LYS A 128 -15.08 -17.65 -42.04
C LYS A 128 -15.89 -16.62 -42.82
N GLU A 129 -15.63 -15.33 -42.62
CA GLU A 129 -16.25 -14.24 -43.39
C GLU A 129 -15.73 -14.20 -44.84
N GLN A 130 -14.43 -14.49 -45.06
CA GLN A 130 -13.86 -14.63 -46.40
C GLN A 130 -14.44 -15.82 -47.17
N GLU A 131 -14.65 -16.97 -46.52
CA GLU A 131 -15.27 -18.15 -47.14
C GLU A 131 -16.75 -17.91 -47.52
N CYS A 132 -17.52 -17.16 -46.72
CA CYS A 132 -18.91 -16.80 -47.03
C CYS A 132 -19.06 -15.77 -48.17
N THR A 133 -17.99 -15.04 -48.54
CA THR A 133 -18.05 -13.98 -49.56
C THR A 133 -17.77 -14.51 -50.98
N ILE A 134 -17.30 -15.76 -51.10
CA ILE A 134 -16.88 -16.39 -52.38
C ILE A 134 -17.97 -17.34 -52.92
N MET A 135 -19.11 -17.49 -52.24
CA MET A 135 -20.34 -18.13 -52.75
C MET A 135 -21.30 -17.09 -53.34
#